data_AF-A0A6S6UJ40-F1
#
_entry.id   AF-A0A6S6UJ40-F1
#
_cell.length_a   1.000
_cell.length_b   1.000
_cell.length_c   1.000
_cell.angle_alpha   90.00
_cell.angle_beta   90.00
_cell.angle_gamma   90.00
#
_symmetry.space_group_name_H-M   'P 1'
#
loop_
_entity.id
_entity.type
_entity.pdbx_description
1 polymer ?
#
loop_
_entity_poly.entity_id
_entity_poly.type
_entity_poly.pdbx_seq_one_letter_code
_entity_poly.pdbx_strand_id
1 'polypeptide(L)' 'MNANSDPIHEKYKDLDFEDGKPVNEIPALAQLQAEQSGKTRITMRVDSDILAIFKEKVESTGGK' A
#
# COMPACT_ATOMS: atom_id res chain seq x y z
N MET A 1 2.77 -21.31 9.25
CA MET A 1 1.91 -20.20 9.70
C MET A 1 1.74 -19.26 8.51
N ASN A 2 0.56 -19.24 7.88
CA ASN A 2 0.22 -18.35 6.78
C ASN A 2 -0.54 -17.16 7.38
N ALA A 3 0.07 -15.98 7.37
CA ALA A 3 -0.48 -14.77 7.99
C ALA A 3 -1.26 -13.88 7.00
N ASN A 4 -1.54 -14.35 5.79
CA ASN A 4 -2.20 -13.55 4.77
C ASN A 4 -3.71 -13.80 4.77
N SER A 5 -4.39 -13.47 5.87
CA SER A 5 -5.86 -13.39 5.94
C SER A 5 -6.35 -12.06 5.38
N ASP A 6 -5.79 -11.61 4.25
CA ASP A 6 -6.27 -10.42 3.56
C ASP A 6 -7.51 -10.82 2.74
N PRO A 7 -8.70 -10.27 3.03
CA PRO A 7 -9.92 -10.54 2.26
C PRO A 7 -9.74 -10.26 0.76
N ILE A 8 -8.82 -9.36 0.39
CA ILE A 8 -8.46 -9.07 -1.00
C ILE A 8 -7.69 -10.24 -1.60
N HIS A 9 -6.71 -10.80 -0.88
CA HIS A 9 -5.94 -11.95 -1.35
C HIS A 9 -6.84 -13.16 -1.61
N GLU A 10 -7.71 -13.51 -0.66
CA GLU A 10 -8.60 -14.68 -0.78
C GLU A 10 -9.56 -14.55 -1.96
N LYS A 11 -9.96 -13.32 -2.31
CA LYS A 11 -10.86 -13.02 -3.42
C LYS A 11 -10.20 -13.13 -4.78
N TYR A 12 -8.90 -12.87 -4.86
CA TYR A 12 -8.17 -12.78 -6.13
C TYR A 12 -7.12 -13.88 -6.32
N LYS A 13 -6.94 -14.77 -5.33
CA LYS A 13 -5.93 -15.85 -5.35
C LYS A 13 -6.05 -16.81 -6.54
N ASP A 14 -7.27 -17.00 -7.04
CA ASP A 14 -7.57 -17.96 -8.12
C ASP A 14 -7.64 -17.26 -9.49
N LEU A 15 -7.39 -15.95 -9.57
CA LEU A 15 -7.33 -15.22 -10.84
C LEU A 15 -5.92 -15.29 -11.43
N ASP A 16 -5.89 -15.45 -12.76
CA ASP A 16 -4.67 -15.45 -13.54
C ASP A 16 -4.24 -14.00 -13.89
N PHE A 17 -3.02 -13.64 -13.51
CA PHE A 17 -2.41 -12.34 -13.76
C PHE A 17 -1.12 -12.44 -14.60
N GLU A 18 -0.83 -13.59 -15.22
CA GLU A 18 0.40 -13.81 -15.99
C GLU A 18 0.58 -12.79 -17.13
N ASP A 19 -0.52 -12.41 -17.79
CA ASP A 19 -0.54 -11.37 -18.84
C ASP A 19 -0.82 -9.95 -18.29
N GLY A 20 -0.88 -9.80 -16.97
CA GLY A 20 -1.15 -8.54 -16.30
C GLY A 20 -0.01 -7.55 -16.52
N LYS A 21 -0.29 -6.45 -17.23
CA LYS A 21 0.70 -5.38 -17.41
C LYS A 21 0.78 -4.50 -16.16
N PRO A 22 1.99 -4.09 -15.74
CA PRO A 22 2.15 -3.17 -14.63
C PRO A 22 1.54 -1.80 -14.97
N VAL A 23 1.13 -1.07 -13.92
CA VAL A 23 0.41 0.22 -14.06
C VAL A 23 1.19 1.25 -14.88
N ASN A 24 2.52 1.25 -14.79
CA ASN A 24 3.41 2.12 -15.56
C ASN A 24 3.41 1.82 -17.07
N GLU A 25 2.99 0.63 -17.49
CA GLU A 25 2.87 0.22 -18.90
C GLU A 25 1.48 0.50 -19.49
N ILE A 26 0.51 0.91 -18.67
CA ILE A 26 -0.84 1.27 -19.12
C ILE A 26 -1.03 2.78 -18.92
N PRO A 27 -0.95 3.60 -19.98
CA PRO A 27 -0.94 5.07 -19.87
C PRO A 27 -2.13 5.67 -19.11
N ALA A 28 -3.32 5.08 -19.23
CA ALA A 28 -4.50 5.53 -18.49
C ALA A 28 -4.40 5.24 -16.99
N LEU A 29 -3.84 4.09 -16.60
CA LEU A 29 -3.66 3.74 -15.19
C LEU A 29 -2.49 4.50 -14.57
N ALA A 30 -1.41 4.73 -15.33
CA ALA A 30 -0.30 5.58 -14.90
C ALA A 30 -0.74 7.02 -14.61
N GLN A 31 -1.62 7.59 -15.45
CA GLN A 31 -2.20 8.91 -15.22
C GLN A 31 -3.07 8.94 -13.97
N LEU A 32 -3.96 7.96 -13.80
CA LEU A 32 -4.79 7.85 -12.59
C LEU A 32 -3.94 7.70 -11.31
N GLN A 33 -2.85 6.95 -11.36
CA GLN A 33 -1.94 6.81 -10.23
C GLN A 33 -1.22 8.14 -9.92
N ALA A 34 -0.81 8.88 -10.96
CA ALA A 34 -0.19 10.20 -10.82
C ALA A 34 -1.16 11.25 -10.26
N GLU A 35 -2.43 11.20 -10.67
CA GLU A 35 -3.49 12.08 -10.14
C GLU A 35 -3.79 11.79 -8.66
N GLN A 36 -3.76 10.52 -8.25
CA GLN A 36 -3.90 10.12 -6.84
C GLN A 36 -2.61 10.29 -6.03
N SER A 37 -1.48 10.57 -6.70
CA SER A 37 -0.18 10.83 -6.08
C SER A 37 -0.07 12.24 -5.47
N GLY A 38 -1.17 12.99 -5.34
CA GLY A 38 -1.23 14.31 -4.67
C GLY A 38 -0.84 14.33 -3.19
N LYS A 39 -0.18 13.29 -2.67
CA LYS A 39 0.39 13.25 -1.33
C LYS A 39 1.50 14.28 -1.24
N THR A 40 1.25 15.31 -0.44
CA THR A 40 2.27 16.32 -0.14
C THR A 40 3.29 15.70 0.81
N ARG A 41 4.56 15.61 0.38
CA ARG A 41 5.65 15.18 1.26
C ARG A 41 5.98 16.32 2.22
N ILE A 42 5.73 16.09 3.51
CA ILE A 42 6.12 17.01 4.58
C ILE A 42 7.27 16.42 5.39
N THR A 43 8.18 17.28 5.87
CA THR A 43 9.20 16.91 6.86
C THR A 43 8.86 17.63 8.15
N MET A 44 8.67 16.89 9.24
CA MET A 44 8.35 17.44 10.55
C MET A 44 9.21 16.77 11.64
N ARG A 45 9.46 17.50 12.73
CA ARG A 45 10.04 16.93 13.94
C ARG A 45 8.92 16.35 14.78
N VAL A 46 9.15 15.17 15.34
CA VAL A 46 8.22 14.44 16.21
C VAL A 46 9.01 13.82 17.35
N ASP A 47 8.39 13.74 18.52
CA ASP A 47 8.99 13.12 19.70
C ASP A 47 9.08 11.59 19.51
N SER A 48 10.07 10.99 20.18
CA SER A 48 10.33 9.54 20.12
C SER A 48 9.12 8.70 20.52
N ASP A 49 8.38 9.17 21.51
CA ASP A 49 7.25 8.43 22.10
C ASP A 49 6.07 8.39 21.11
N ILE A 50 5.88 9.48 20.36
CA ILE A 50 4.88 9.54 19.29
C ILE A 50 5.26 8.58 18.17
N LEU A 51 6.53 8.55 17.75
CA LEU A 51 7.03 7.60 16.74
C LEU A 51 6.81 6.14 17.15
N ALA A 52 7.02 5.81 18.43
CA ALA A 52 6.81 4.46 18.96
C ALA A 52 5.34 4.02 18.85
N ILE A 53 4.41 4.89 19.22
CA ILE A 53 2.96 4.63 19.10
C ILE A 53 2.56 4.42 17.62
N PHE A 54 3.11 5.23 16.72
CA PHE A 54 2.86 5.06 15.28
C PHE A 54 3.38 3.72 14.78
N LYS A 55 4.56 3.28 15.22
CA LYS A 55 5.14 1.99 14.83
C LYS A 55 4.27 0.82 15.28
N GLU A 56 3.84 0.82 16.55
CA GLU A 56 2.95 -0.22 17.09
C GLU A 56 1.60 -0.28 16.36
N LYS A 57 1.04 0.89 16.01
CA LYS A 57 -0.16 0.96 15.17
C LYS A 57 0.08 0.40 13.77
N VAL A 58 1.20 0.72 13.12
CA VAL A 58 1.51 0.20 11.78
C VAL A 58 1.64 -1.33 11.80
N GLU A 59 2.27 -1.90 12.83
CA GLU A 59 2.42 -3.35 13.00
C GLU A 59 1.07 -4.05 13.21
N SER A 60 0.12 -3.40 13.87
CA SER A 60 -1.23 -3.95 14.09
C SER A 60 -2.21 -3.72 12.94
N THR A 61 -2.03 -2.67 12.13
CA THR A 61 -2.94 -2.35 11.00
C THR A 61 -2.39 -2.75 9.63
N GLY A 62 -1.19 -3.33 9.54
CA GLY A 62 -0.64 -3.88 8.29
C GLY A 62 -0.23 -2.83 7.26
N GLY A 63 0.31 -1.69 7.71
CA GLY A 63 0.84 -0.68 6.79
C GLY A 63 2.12 -1.16 6.09
N LYS A 64 2.03 -1.49 4.80
CA LYS A 64 3.17 -1.66 3.89
C LYS A 64 3.51 -0.35 3.19
#